data_AF-A0A9D8D6Q9-F1
#
_entry.id   AF-A0A9D8D6Q9-F1
#
_cell.length_a   1.000
_cell.length_b   1.000
_cell.length_c   1.000
_cell.angle_alpha   90.00
_cell.angle_beta   90.00
_cell.angle_gamma   90.00
#
_symmetry.space_group_name_H-M   'P 1'
#
loop_
_entity.id
_entity.type
_entity.pdbx_description
1 polymer ?
#
loop_
_entity_poly.entity_id
_entity_poly.type
_entity_poly.pdbx_seq_one_letter_code
_entity_poly.pdbx_strand_id
1 'polypeptide(L)' 'MKLTNQSAGTTYWAFAQAHGDGLQLLWNYGANTWGWEDTTGGGDRDDNDLVVQLDIASAHGHGWWV' A
#
# COMPACT_ATOMS: atom_id res chain seq x y z
N MET A 1 4.85 4.23 -3.26
CA MET A 1 4.19 4.98 -2.16
C MET A 1 5.21 5.20 -1.03
N LYS A 2 5.18 6.36 -0.36
CA LYS A 2 6.05 6.72 0.78
C LYS A 2 5.16 7.30 1.88
N LEU A 3 5.26 6.79 3.09
CA LEU A 3 4.58 7.33 4.27
C LEU A 3 5.62 7.81 5.28
N THR A 4 5.55 9.07 5.69
CA THR A 4 6.44 9.62 6.72
C THR A 4 5.62 9.90 7.97
N ASN A 5 5.94 9.21 9.07
CA ASN A 5 5.41 9.53 10.38
C ASN A 5 6.22 10.70 10.97
N GLN A 6 5.65 11.90 10.93
CA GLN A 6 6.33 13.13 11.37
C GLN A 6 6.59 13.17 12.88
N SER A 7 5.77 12.48 13.68
CA SER A 7 5.92 12.44 15.14
C SER A 7 7.06 11.51 15.56
N ALA A 8 7.25 10.39 14.85
CA ALA A 8 8.31 9.43 15.13
C ALA A 8 9.59 9.65 14.30
N GLY A 9 9.54 10.51 13.28
CA GLY A 9 10.65 10.72 12.35
C GLY A 9 10.94 9.53 11.42
N THR A 10 10.06 8.52 11.40
CA THR A 10 10.24 7.31 10.59
C THR A 10 9.62 7.46 9.20
N THR A 11 10.26 6.88 8.20
CA THR A 11 9.75 6.85 6.82
C THR A 11 9.64 5.40 6.37
N TYR A 12 8.45 5.06 5.87
CA TYR A 12 8.11 3.75 5.32
C TYR A 12 7.96 3.84 3.80
N TRP A 13 8.44 2.82 3.11
CA TRP A 13 8.38 2.73 1.64
C TRP A 13 7.52 1.55 1.19
N ALA A 14 6.92 1.69 0.02
CA ALA A 14 6.17 0.60 -0.63
C ALA A 14 7.04 -0.61 -1.03
N PHE A 15 8.36 -0.41 -1.17
CA PHE A 15 9.27 -1.44 -1.69
C PHE A 15 10.25 -1.83 -0.59
N ALA A 16 10.30 -3.12 -0.27
CA ALA A 16 11.16 -3.68 0.76
C ALA A 16 12.64 -3.29 0.61
N GLN A 17 13.12 -3.21 -0.64
CA GLN A 17 14.51 -2.85 -0.97
C GLN A 17 14.89 -1.42 -0.55
N ALA A 18 13.92 -0.56 -0.24
CA ALA A 18 14.15 0.79 0.25
C ALA A 18 14.21 0.89 1.79
N HIS A 19 13.97 -0.22 2.50
CA HIS A 19 14.09 -0.29 3.96
C HIS A 19 15.43 -0.93 4.35
N GLY A 20 16.04 -0.46 5.44
CA GLY A 20 17.32 -0.99 5.93
C GLY A 20 17.24 -2.43 6.45
N ASP A 21 16.05 -2.89 6.83
CA ASP A 21 15.75 -4.25 7.28
C ASP A 21 15.18 -5.16 6.17
N GLY A 22 14.93 -4.61 4.98
CA GLY A 22 14.35 -5.35 3.86
C GLY A 22 12.92 -5.83 4.11
N LEU A 23 12.17 -5.25 5.05
CA LEU A 23 10.80 -5.67 5.33
C LEU A 23 9.83 -5.22 4.24
N GLN A 24 8.97 -6.14 3.81
CA GLN A 24 7.81 -5.86 2.98
C GLN A 24 6.62 -5.55 3.88
N LEU A 25 5.96 -4.41 3.63
CA LEU A 25 4.77 -3.94 4.38
C LEU A 25 3.60 -3.63 3.44
N LEU A 26 3.76 -3.96 2.16
CA LEU A 26 2.80 -3.69 1.12
C LEU A 26 2.86 -4.82 0.09
N TRP A 27 1.73 -5.45 -0.15
CA TRP A 27 1.58 -6.51 -1.14
C TRP A 27 0.60 -6.11 -2.24
N ASN A 28 0.87 -6.56 -3.47
CA ASN A 28 -0.05 -6.42 -4.59
C ASN A 28 -0.71 -7.78 -4.84
N TYR A 29 -2.01 -7.89 -4.56
CA TYR A 29 -2.77 -9.12 -4.79
C TYR A 29 -3.25 -9.28 -6.26
N GLY A 30 -2.89 -8.35 -7.15
CA GLY A 30 -3.44 -8.22 -8.50
C GLY A 30 -4.74 -7.42 -8.51
N ALA A 31 -5.31 -7.21 -9.71
CA ALA A 31 -6.62 -6.56 -9.90
C ALA A 31 -6.82 -5.20 -9.18
N ASN A 32 -5.76 -4.40 -9.09
CA ASN A 32 -5.73 -3.13 -8.34
C ASN A 32 -6.03 -3.27 -6.83
N THR A 33 -5.77 -4.43 -6.26
CA THR A 33 -5.90 -4.73 -4.84
C THR A 33 -4.53 -4.73 -4.15
N TRP A 34 -4.46 -4.01 -3.04
CA TRP A 34 -3.26 -3.80 -2.25
C TRP A 34 -3.52 -4.18 -0.79
N GLY A 35 -2.57 -4.89 -0.19
CA GLY A 35 -2.56 -5.29 1.22
C GLY A 35 -1.46 -4.56 1.99
N TRP A 36 -1.66 -4.28 3.27
CA TRP A 36 -0.68 -3.67 4.16
C TRP A 36 -0.55 -4.46 5.45
N GLU A 37 0.66 -4.42 6.02
CA GLU A 37 0.94 -4.79 7.41
C GLU A 37 0.95 -3.51 8.29
N ASP A 38 0.27 -3.53 9.43
CA ASP A 38 0.12 -2.36 10.31
C ASP A 38 1.20 -2.27 11.41
N THR A 39 1.89 -3.39 11.66
CA THR A 39 2.76 -3.54 12.82
C THR A 39 4.21 -3.27 12.48
N THR A 40 4.85 -2.41 13.29
CA THR A 40 6.30 -2.17 13.20
C THR A 40 7.08 -3.47 13.38
N GLY A 41 8.02 -3.76 12.49
CA GLY A 41 8.74 -5.04 12.48
C GLY A 41 8.09 -6.12 11.61
N GLY A 42 6.97 -5.80 10.97
CA GLY A 42 6.33 -6.63 9.94
C GLY A 42 5.41 -7.72 10.49
N GLY A 43 4.81 -7.51 11.69
CA GLY A 43 3.86 -8.41 12.36
C GLY A 43 3.87 -9.88 11.94
N ASP A 44 2.79 -10.39 11.37
CA ASP A 44 2.66 -11.81 10.96
C ASP A 44 2.86 -12.07 9.46
N ARG A 45 3.00 -10.99 8.66
CA ARG A 45 3.48 -11.00 7.26
C ARG A 45 2.52 -11.64 6.28
N ASP A 46 1.23 -11.53 6.53
CA ASP A 46 0.22 -11.95 5.57
C ASP A 46 -0.38 -10.79 4.75
N ASP A 47 0.02 -9.53 5.07
CA ASP A 47 -0.36 -8.27 4.41
C ASP A 47 -1.89 -8.06 4.35
N ASN A 48 -2.65 -8.60 5.31
CA ASN A 48 -4.12 -8.49 5.33
C ASN A 48 -4.71 -7.60 6.43
N ASP A 49 -3.88 -6.92 7.25
CA ASP A 49 -4.34 -5.97 8.27
C ASP A 49 -5.18 -4.83 7.68
N LEU A 50 -4.84 -4.41 6.46
CA LEU A 50 -5.66 -3.54 5.62
C LEU A 50 -5.60 -3.99 4.17
N VAL A 51 -6.77 -4.19 3.55
CA VAL A 51 -6.89 -4.51 2.11
C VAL A 51 -7.71 -3.45 1.40
N VAL A 52 -7.17 -2.87 0.33
CA VAL A 52 -7.83 -1.84 -0.47
C VAL A 52 -7.85 -2.26 -1.93
N GLN A 53 -9.02 -2.25 -2.55
CA GLN A 53 -9.18 -2.35 -3.99
C GLN A 53 -9.55 -0.99 -4.57
N LEU A 54 -8.81 -0.55 -5.58
CA LEU A 54 -9.05 0.73 -6.26
C LEU A 54 -9.69 0.48 -7.62
N ASP A 55 -10.87 1.06 -7.81
CA ASP A 55 -11.48 1.24 -9.13
C ASP A 55 -11.65 2.73 -9.38
N ILE A 56 -11.04 3.21 -10.47
CA ILE A 56 -11.08 4.62 -10.85
C ILE A 56 -11.89 4.74 -12.14
N ALA A 57 -13.21 4.87 -11.99
CA ALA A 57 -14.04 5.39 -13.05
C ALA A 57 -13.99 6.93 -13.01
N SER A 58 -13.59 7.57 -14.12
CA SER A 58 -13.57 9.03 -14.20
C SER A 58 -14.98 9.60 -13.99
N ALA A 59 -15.16 10.46 -12.98
CA ALA A 59 -16.38 11.26 -12.79
C ALA A 59 -16.51 12.38 -13.86
N HIS A 60 -15.42 12.71 -14.56
CA HIS A 60 -15.44 13.49 -15.80
C HIS A 60 -15.53 12.50 -16.95
N GLY A 61 -16.75 12.03 -17.22
CA GLY A 61 -17.03 10.91 -18.11
C GLY A 61 -16.28 11.01 -19.44
N HIS A 62 -15.57 9.94 -19.78
CA HIS A 62 -15.34 9.64 -21.19
C HIS A 62 -16.72 9.33 -21.77
N GLY A 63 -17.21 10.18 -22.67
CA GLY A 63 -18.57 10.10 -23.23
C GLY A 63 -18.87 8.87 -24.09
N TRP A 64 -18.21 7.73 -23.85
CA TRP A 64 -18.39 6.46 -24.55
C TRP A 64 -18.90 5.34 -23.63
N TRP A 65 -19.71 5.69 -22.63
CA TRP A 65 -20.72 4.76 -22.12
C TRP A 65 -22.09 5.25 -22.61
N VAL A 66 -22.45 4.77 -23.80
CA VAL A 66 -23.84 4.58 -24.27
C VAL A 66 -24.10 3.08 -24.32
#